data_AF-A0A9P5U4Q0-F1
#
_entry.id   AF-A0A9P5U4Q0-F1
#
_cell.length_a   1.000
_cell.length_b   1.000
_cell.length_c   1.000
_cell.angle_alpha   90.00
_cell.angle_beta   90.00
_cell.angle_gamma   90.00
#
_symmetry.space_group_name_H-M   'P 1'
#
loop_
_entity.id
_entity.type
_entity.pdbx_description
1 polymer ?
#
loop_
_entity_poly.entity_id
_entity_poly.type
_entity_poly.pdbx_seq_one_letter_code
_entity_poly.pdbx_strand_id
1 'polypeptide(L)'
;MEKGEARKRARENGRYLASASYDKVLRVHNGRQNFRTIWSHQHSSPFTALVWRSNDVLVAGSLQGELMQFYPTKMFGSKTSNVIYKFSSPIPSIEANSVGNQLLVCSSRTVNVLTEAEDHSWSLQRRIDSMSSIGEPANFEEPPVIATGAYYLQDESQCAVSYLWHGLWKVDLETGESEWNWGPDQQIGTSTISPDCRSLATLTSALVLTGLT
;
A
#
# COMPACT_ATOMS: atom_id res chain seq x y z
N MET A 1 -14.95 11.08 -26.07
CA MET A 1 -14.25 11.98 -25.13
C MET A 1 -14.40 11.36 -23.75
N GLU A 2 -13.63 10.30 -23.50
CA GLU A 2 -13.70 9.50 -22.27
C GLU A 2 -12.94 10.21 -21.15
N LYS A 3 -13.61 10.42 -20.01
CA LYS A 3 -13.01 10.96 -18.80
C LYS A 3 -12.45 9.80 -17.98
N GLY A 4 -11.14 9.83 -17.73
CA GLY A 4 -10.43 8.85 -16.91
C GLY A 4 -10.93 8.82 -15.46
N GLU A 5 -11.11 7.61 -14.93
CA GLU A 5 -11.59 7.36 -13.57
C GLU A 5 -10.45 7.45 -12.55
N ALA A 6 -10.62 8.32 -11.55
CA ALA A 6 -9.77 8.39 -10.37
C ALA A 6 -10.15 7.28 -9.37
N ARG A 7 -9.15 6.49 -8.96
CA ARG A 7 -9.26 5.38 -8.00
C ARG A 7 -9.89 5.84 -6.67
N LYS A 8 -11.00 5.19 -6.27
CA LYS A 8 -11.65 5.36 -4.95
C LYS A 8 -11.59 4.05 -4.17
N ARG A 9 -10.76 3.97 -3.14
CA ARG A 9 -10.86 2.90 -2.12
C ARG A 9 -11.82 3.39 -1.03
N ALA A 10 -13.05 2.90 -1.10
CA ALA A 10 -14.09 3.12 -0.10
C ALA A 10 -14.39 1.80 0.59
N ARG A 11 -14.18 1.70 1.90
CA ARG A 11 -14.93 0.75 2.72
C ARG A 11 -15.67 1.52 3.82
N GLU A 12 -16.92 1.11 3.98
CA GLU A 12 -18.03 1.66 4.76
C GLU A 12 -18.54 3.06 4.31
N ASN A 13 -19.47 3.03 3.35
CA ASN A 13 -20.32 4.14 2.88
C ASN A 13 -19.75 5.14 1.86
N GLY A 14 -18.47 5.05 1.47
CA GLY A 14 -17.91 5.94 0.43
C GLY A 14 -18.04 7.44 0.75
N ARG A 15 -18.18 7.77 2.03
CA ARG A 15 -18.46 9.11 2.51
C ARG A 15 -17.23 10.01 2.39
N TYR A 16 -16.05 9.46 2.62
CA TYR A 16 -14.80 10.20 2.62
C TYR A 16 -13.87 9.69 1.53
N LEU A 17 -13.22 10.64 0.86
CA LEU A 17 -12.17 10.37 -0.12
C LEU A 17 -10.88 11.00 0.40
N ALA A 18 -9.85 10.19 0.60
CA ALA A 18 -8.51 10.68 0.89
C ALA A 18 -7.70 10.78 -0.41
N SER A 19 -6.88 11.81 -0.51
CA SER A 19 -5.96 12.02 -1.63
C SER A 19 -4.63 12.53 -1.11
N ALA A 20 -3.55 11.99 -1.65
CA ALA A 20 -2.18 12.46 -1.47
C ALA A 20 -1.65 13.01 -2.80
N SER A 21 -0.74 13.97 -2.73
CA SER A 21 -0.14 14.60 -3.90
C SER A 21 1.35 14.86 -3.67
N TYR A 22 2.08 15.02 -4.77
CA TYR A 22 3.48 15.44 -4.77
C TYR A 22 3.68 16.87 -4.22
N ASP A 23 2.61 17.64 -4.07
CA ASP A 23 2.59 18.91 -3.30
C ASP A 23 2.78 18.71 -1.78
N LYS A 24 2.93 17.45 -1.34
CA LYS A 24 3.13 17.03 0.05
C LYS A 24 1.93 17.32 0.96
N VAL A 25 0.75 17.48 0.36
CA VAL A 25 -0.51 17.71 1.08
C VAL A 25 -1.39 16.46 0.98
N LEU A 26 -1.77 15.95 2.14
CA LEU A 26 -2.86 14.99 2.29
C LEU A 26 -4.16 15.77 2.46
N ARG A 27 -5.20 15.41 1.69
CA ARG A 27 -6.55 16.00 1.79
C ARG A 27 -7.58 14.91 2.01
N VAL A 28 -8.60 15.23 2.79
CA VAL A 28 -9.80 14.40 2.95
C VAL A 28 -11.02 15.21 2.53
N HIS A 29 -11.82 14.62 1.65
CA HIS A 29 -13.00 15.22 1.04
C HIS A 29 -14.26 14.47 1.48
N ASN A 30 -15.34 15.19 1.74
CA ASN A 30 -16.63 14.59 2.05
C ASN A 30 -17.48 14.48 0.79
N GLY A 31 -17.68 13.26 0.29
CA GLY A 31 -18.47 12.95 -0.90
C GLY A 31 -19.95 13.34 -0.76
N ARG A 32 -20.50 13.39 0.46
CA ARG A 32 -21.88 13.85 0.70
C ARG A 32 -22.03 15.37 0.66
N GLN A 33 -20.92 16.11 0.64
CA GLN A 33 -20.88 17.57 0.57
C GLN A 33 -20.16 18.01 -0.72
N ASN A 34 -20.51 17.39 -1.86
CA ASN A 34 -19.93 17.69 -3.17
C ASN A 34 -18.40 17.62 -3.19
N PHE A 35 -17.81 16.62 -2.51
CA PHE A 35 -16.36 16.45 -2.37
C PHE A 35 -15.66 17.68 -1.76
N ARG A 36 -16.34 18.45 -0.91
CA ARG A 36 -15.70 19.53 -0.14
C ARG A 36 -14.56 18.96 0.70
N THR A 37 -13.40 19.60 0.65
CA THR A 37 -12.29 19.31 1.56
C THR A 37 -12.68 19.66 2.99
N ILE A 38 -12.67 18.67 3.88
CA ILE A 38 -13.01 18.82 5.30
C ILE A 38 -11.78 18.79 6.21
N TRP A 39 -10.66 18.29 5.68
CA TRP A 39 -9.41 18.17 6.42
C TRP A 39 -8.21 18.16 5.47
N SER A 40 -7.09 18.74 5.92
CA SER A 40 -5.82 18.69 5.20
C SER A 40 -4.63 18.70 6.14
N HIS A 41 -3.55 18.04 5.73
CA HIS A 41 -2.28 18.00 6.43
C HIS A 41 -1.11 18.18 5.46
N GLN A 42 -0.23 19.12 5.78
CA GLN A 42 1.01 19.37 5.08
C GLN A 42 2.12 18.56 5.74
N HIS A 43 2.89 17.82 4.95
CA HIS A 43 4.07 17.10 5.43
C HIS A 43 5.34 17.59 4.72
N SER A 44 6.50 17.21 5.25
CA SER A 44 7.82 17.51 4.68
C SER A 44 8.14 16.66 3.44
N SER A 45 7.48 15.51 3.31
CA SER A 45 7.65 14.52 2.24
C SER A 45 6.31 14.15 1.60
N PRO A 46 6.26 13.84 0.28
CA PRO A 46 5.05 13.32 -0.35
C PRO A 46 4.57 12.01 0.28
N PHE A 47 3.25 11.84 0.35
CA PHE A 47 2.63 10.55 0.66
C PHE A 47 2.43 9.75 -0.63
N THR A 48 2.76 8.47 -0.58
CA THR A 48 2.77 7.54 -1.71
C THR A 48 1.69 6.47 -1.60
N ALA A 49 1.25 6.15 -0.38
CA ALA A 49 0.22 5.17 -0.12
C ALA A 49 -0.78 5.68 0.93
N LEU A 50 -2.05 5.31 0.78
CA LEU A 50 -3.14 5.66 1.69
C LEU A 50 -4.06 4.46 1.88
N VAL A 51 -4.46 4.19 3.11
CA VAL A 51 -5.51 3.21 3.42
C VAL A 51 -6.40 3.70 4.56
N TRP A 52 -7.71 3.56 4.38
CA TRP A 52 -8.66 3.74 5.47
C TRP A 52 -8.72 2.44 6.28
N ARG A 53 -8.42 2.52 7.58
CA ARG A 53 -8.64 1.41 8.52
C ARG A 53 -10.08 1.38 9.03
N SER A 54 -10.68 2.57 9.17
CA SER A 54 -12.09 2.77 9.52
C SER A 54 -12.54 4.14 8.99
N ASN A 55 -13.81 4.50 9.20
CA ASN A 55 -14.35 5.80 8.78
C ASN A 55 -13.58 7.02 9.31
N ASP A 56 -12.89 6.85 10.44
CA ASP A 56 -12.25 7.94 11.17
C ASP A 56 -10.73 7.78 11.26
N VAL A 57 -10.17 6.68 10.74
CA VAL A 57 -8.73 6.38 10.86
C VAL A 57 -8.14 6.19 9.48
N LEU A 58 -7.26 7.12 9.10
CA LEU A 58 -6.49 7.09 7.87
C LEU A 58 -5.03 6.78 8.18
N VAL A 59 -4.46 5.82 7.46
CA VAL A 59 -3.02 5.55 7.50
C VAL A 59 -2.40 5.98 6.18
N ALA A 60 -1.26 6.64 6.27
CA ALA A 60 -0.49 7.11 5.12
C ALA A 60 0.96 6.66 5.19
N GLY A 61 1.51 6.26 4.06
CA GLY A 61 2.93 5.97 3.88
C GLY A 61 3.59 7.05 3.06
N SER A 62 4.78 7.49 3.46
CA SER A 62 5.54 8.53 2.77
C SER A 62 6.66 7.99 1.89
N LEU A 63 7.14 8.85 0.98
CA LEU A 63 8.32 8.60 0.16
C LEU A 63 9.61 8.47 1.00
N GLN A 64 9.62 8.97 2.25
CA GLN A 64 10.76 8.85 3.17
C GLN A 64 10.64 7.64 4.11
N GLY A 65 9.63 6.78 3.92
CA GLY A 65 9.44 5.59 4.74
C GLY A 65 8.69 5.83 6.04
N GLU A 66 8.02 6.97 6.21
CA GLU A 66 7.24 7.24 7.41
C GLU A 66 5.81 6.72 7.24
N LEU A 67 5.41 5.82 8.14
CA LEU A 67 4.03 5.34 8.26
C LEU A 67 3.34 6.15 9.35
N MET A 68 2.25 6.83 9.01
CA MET A 68 1.57 7.78 9.89
C MET A 68 0.08 7.47 10.01
N GLN A 69 -0.48 7.65 11.20
CA GLN A 69 -1.91 7.54 11.48
C GLN A 69 -2.53 8.92 11.70
N PHE A 70 -3.71 9.13 11.14
CA PHE A 70 -4.49 10.37 11.25
C PHE A 70 -5.94 10.09 11.63
N TYR A 71 -6.57 11.06 12.29
CA TYR A 71 -7.99 11.02 12.68
C TYR A 71 -8.79 12.19 12.07
N PRO A 72 -8.92 12.25 10.73
CA PRO A 72 -9.36 13.44 10.01
C PRO A 72 -10.81 13.88 10.27
N THR A 73 -11.65 12.99 10.79
CA THR A 73 -13.09 13.23 11.03
C THR A 73 -13.41 13.58 12.48
N LYS A 74 -12.47 13.39 13.42
CA LYS A 74 -12.66 13.76 14.83
C LYS A 74 -12.51 15.27 14.95
N MET A 75 -13.66 15.98 15.03
CA MET A 75 -13.73 17.44 14.98
C MET A 75 -13.14 18.17 16.20
N PHE A 76 -12.87 17.48 17.31
CA PHE A 76 -12.45 18.10 18.56
C PHE A 76 -11.14 17.50 19.07
N GLY A 77 -10.09 18.33 19.11
CA GLY A 77 -8.85 18.03 19.85
C GLY A 77 -7.67 17.59 19.00
N SER A 78 -6.94 18.59 18.47
CA SER A 78 -5.63 18.48 17.81
C SER A 78 -5.61 17.70 16.49
N LYS A 79 -4.91 18.25 15.48
CA LYS A 79 -4.51 17.55 14.25
C LYS A 79 -3.45 16.50 14.62
N THR A 80 -3.79 15.53 15.45
CA THR A 80 -2.86 14.51 15.92
C THR A 80 -2.55 13.57 14.76
N SER A 81 -1.31 13.66 14.30
CA SER A 81 -0.69 12.65 13.47
C SER A 81 0.34 11.94 14.33
N ASN A 82 0.28 10.61 14.38
CA ASN A 82 1.28 9.82 15.06
C ASN A 82 2.11 9.09 14.00
N VAL A 83 3.44 9.22 14.07
CA VAL A 83 4.33 8.33 13.32
C VAL A 83 4.24 6.97 13.98
N ILE A 84 3.68 6.00 13.26
CA ILE A 84 3.48 4.62 13.70
C ILE A 84 4.81 3.85 13.64
N TYR A 85 5.49 3.98 12.50
CA TYR A 85 6.73 3.28 12.23
C TYR A 85 7.53 4.03 11.17
N LYS A 86 8.86 3.88 11.20
CA LYS A 86 9.77 4.47 10.22
C LYS A 86 10.60 3.40 9.55
N PHE A 87 10.37 3.21 8.26
CA PHE A 87 11.15 2.37 7.37
C PHE A 87 12.32 3.16 6.77
N SER A 88 13.33 2.44 6.30
CA SER A 88 14.50 3.00 5.61
C SER A 88 14.27 3.26 4.12
N SER A 89 13.06 3.00 3.61
CA SER A 89 12.74 3.07 2.18
C SER A 89 11.32 3.58 1.96
N PRO A 90 11.00 4.08 0.75
CA PRO A 90 9.65 4.52 0.40
C PRO A 90 8.58 3.46 0.66
N ILE A 91 7.36 3.90 0.97
CA ILE A 91 6.20 3.02 1.17
C ILE A 91 5.28 3.11 -0.06
N PRO A 92 5.44 2.24 -1.08
CA PRO A 92 4.60 2.29 -2.28
C PRO A 92 3.18 1.74 -2.07
N SER A 93 2.97 0.86 -1.08
CA SER A 93 1.67 0.24 -0.85
C SER A 93 1.43 -0.06 0.63
N ILE A 94 0.18 0.11 1.03
CA ILE A 94 -0.33 -0.26 2.36
C ILE A 94 -1.67 -0.95 2.15
N GLU A 95 -1.87 -2.08 2.81
CA GLU A 95 -3.16 -2.77 2.91
C GLU A 95 -3.49 -2.97 4.39
N ALA A 96 -4.73 -2.71 4.76
CA ALA A 96 -5.25 -3.02 6.09
C ALA A 96 -6.09 -4.29 6.01
N ASN A 97 -6.01 -5.10 7.06
CA ASN A 97 -6.89 -6.25 7.18
C ASN A 97 -8.34 -5.80 7.48
N SER A 98 -9.28 -6.73 7.42
CA SER A 98 -10.72 -6.45 7.51
C SER A 98 -11.16 -5.87 8.86
N VAL A 99 -10.49 -6.28 9.94
CA VAL A 99 -10.67 -5.74 11.31
C VAL A 99 -9.96 -4.40 11.46
N GLY A 100 -8.93 -4.16 10.64
CA GLY A 100 -8.09 -2.99 10.65
C GLY A 100 -6.91 -3.07 11.63
N ASN A 101 -6.82 -4.05 12.52
CA ASN A 101 -5.73 -4.15 13.52
C ASN A 101 -4.37 -4.62 12.95
N GLN A 102 -4.31 -5.02 11.68
CA GLN A 102 -3.09 -5.43 11.02
C GLN A 102 -2.89 -4.68 9.69
N LEU A 103 -1.63 -4.39 9.36
CA LEU A 103 -1.23 -3.75 8.11
C LEU A 103 -0.17 -4.57 7.39
N LEU A 104 -0.33 -4.75 6.08
CA LEU A 104 0.76 -5.08 5.16
C LEU A 104 1.35 -3.77 4.62
N VAL A 105 2.66 -3.59 4.80
CA VAL A 105 3.37 -2.40 4.34
C VAL A 105 4.54 -2.80 3.46
N CYS A 106 4.44 -2.50 2.16
CA CYS A 106 5.55 -2.66 1.24
C CYS A 106 6.60 -1.59 1.52
N SER A 107 7.87 -1.98 1.61
CA SER A 107 8.99 -1.06 1.71
C SER A 107 10.23 -1.70 1.10
N SER A 108 10.71 -1.17 -0.02
CA SER A 108 11.79 -1.78 -0.81
C SER A 108 11.44 -3.23 -1.19
N ARG A 109 12.30 -4.21 -0.90
CA ARG A 109 12.09 -5.64 -1.17
C ARG A 109 11.12 -6.34 -0.21
N THR A 110 10.83 -5.74 0.95
CA THR A 110 10.10 -6.43 2.01
C THR A 110 8.63 -6.05 2.07
N VAL A 111 7.81 -7.02 2.46
CA VAL A 111 6.46 -6.77 2.97
C VAL A 111 6.51 -6.91 4.48
N ASN A 112 6.09 -5.86 5.16
CA ASN A 112 6.17 -5.76 6.61
C ASN A 112 4.77 -5.92 7.19
N VAL A 113 4.62 -6.83 8.15
CA VAL A 113 3.38 -7.07 8.86
C VAL A 113 3.44 -6.31 10.17
N LEU A 114 2.59 -5.30 10.32
CA LEU A 114 2.46 -4.52 11.55
C LEU A 114 1.13 -4.84 12.21
N THR A 115 1.15 -4.96 13.53
CA THR A 115 -0.04 -5.28 14.33
C THR A 115 -0.21 -4.22 15.42
N GLU A 116 -1.45 -3.76 15.57
CA GLU A 116 -1.86 -2.86 16.64
C GLU A 116 -2.23 -3.68 17.88
N ALA A 117 -1.60 -3.35 19.01
CA ALA A 117 -1.92 -3.91 20.32
C ALA A 117 -3.15 -3.23 20.93
N GLU A 118 -3.66 -3.77 22.03
CA GLU A 118 -4.85 -3.25 22.72
C GLU A 118 -4.68 -1.81 23.23
N ASP A 119 -3.44 -1.40 23.50
CA ASP A 119 -3.08 -0.03 23.92
C ASP A 119 -2.93 0.95 22.73
N HIS A 120 -3.29 0.51 21.52
CA HIS A 120 -3.13 1.22 20.25
C HIS A 120 -1.66 1.50 19.85
N SER A 121 -0.71 0.84 20.50
CA SER A 121 0.68 0.84 20.03
C SER A 121 0.83 -0.12 18.85
N TRP A 122 1.70 0.23 17.92
CA TRP A 122 2.00 -0.62 16.77
C TRP A 122 3.37 -1.24 16.92
N SER A 123 3.46 -2.51 16.54
CA SER A 123 4.72 -3.21 16.50
C SER A 123 4.89 -3.91 15.15
N LEU A 124 6.14 -3.96 14.70
CA LEU A 124 6.52 -4.79 13.56
C LEU A 124 6.53 -6.24 14.03
N GLN A 125 5.57 -7.03 13.57
CA GLN A 125 5.46 -8.45 13.91
C GLN A 125 6.36 -9.30 13.02
N ARG A 126 6.43 -8.98 11.72
CA ARG A 126 7.16 -9.80 10.75
C ARG A 126 7.68 -8.98 9.58
N ARG A 127 8.82 -9.41 9.04
CA ARG A 127 9.33 -9.01 7.72
C ARG A 127 9.31 -10.22 6.81
N ILE A 128 8.62 -10.08 5.70
CA ILE A 128 8.56 -11.07 4.63
C ILE A 128 9.57 -10.64 3.58
N ASP A 129 10.60 -11.46 3.39
CA ASP A 129 11.52 -11.37 2.26
C ASP A 129 11.25 -12.60 1.40
N SER A 130 10.38 -12.45 0.40
CA SER A 130 9.83 -13.57 -0.38
C SER A 130 10.87 -14.32 -1.23
N MET A 131 12.16 -13.98 -1.17
CA MET A 131 13.17 -14.52 -2.08
C MET A 131 14.36 -15.19 -1.37
N SER A 132 14.27 -15.53 -0.08
CA SER A 132 15.34 -16.26 0.62
C SER A 132 15.58 -17.70 0.11
N SER A 133 14.75 -18.21 -0.81
CA SER A 133 14.85 -19.55 -1.41
C SER A 133 15.29 -19.57 -2.88
N ILE A 134 15.54 -18.41 -3.52
CA ILE A 134 16.08 -18.38 -4.88
C ILE A 134 17.59 -18.59 -4.78
N GLY A 135 18.07 -19.73 -5.27
CA GLY A 135 19.48 -19.87 -5.61
C GLY A 135 19.82 -18.84 -6.67
N GLU A 136 20.48 -17.76 -6.27
CA GLU A 136 20.90 -16.70 -7.18
C GLU A 136 21.73 -17.32 -8.33
N PRO A 137 21.31 -17.18 -9.60
CA PRO A 137 22.17 -17.55 -10.72
C PRO A 137 23.39 -16.63 -10.68
N ALA A 138 24.60 -17.20 -10.66
CA ALA A 138 25.86 -16.51 -10.40
C ALA A 138 26.22 -15.33 -11.32
N ASN A 139 25.40 -15.01 -12.33
CA ASN A 139 25.66 -13.97 -13.34
C ASN A 139 24.45 -13.05 -13.62
N PHE A 140 23.44 -13.00 -12.74
CA PHE A 140 22.30 -12.11 -12.95
C PHE A 140 22.59 -10.73 -12.31
N GLU A 141 22.92 -9.72 -13.13
CA GLU A 141 22.69 -8.32 -12.74
C GLU A 141 21.17 -8.07 -12.78
N GLU A 142 20.47 -8.64 -11.81
CA GLU A 142 19.01 -8.68 -11.76
C GLU A 142 18.47 -7.36 -11.23
N PRO A 143 17.46 -6.76 -11.87
CA PRO A 143 16.92 -5.47 -11.42
C PRO A 143 16.39 -5.59 -9.99
N PRO A 144 16.49 -4.51 -9.19
CA PRO A 144 16.22 -4.55 -7.76
C PRO A 144 14.83 -5.11 -7.45
N VAL A 145 14.78 -5.97 -6.43
CA VAL A 145 13.54 -6.54 -5.91
C VAL A 145 12.75 -5.44 -5.20
N ILE A 146 11.64 -5.01 -5.80
CA ILE A 146 10.83 -3.91 -5.27
C ILE A 146 9.39 -4.39 -5.18
N ALA A 147 8.87 -4.50 -3.95
CA ALA A 147 7.47 -4.78 -3.70
C ALA A 147 6.63 -3.55 -4.04
N THR A 148 5.70 -3.67 -4.99
CA THR A 148 4.86 -2.58 -5.48
C THR A 148 3.43 -2.65 -4.93
N GLY A 149 3.02 -3.80 -4.42
CA GLY A 149 1.68 -4.06 -3.89
C GLY A 149 1.66 -5.29 -3.00
N ALA A 150 0.83 -5.27 -1.97
CA ALA A 150 0.56 -6.42 -1.11
C ALA A 150 -0.92 -6.41 -0.72
N TYR A 151 -1.55 -7.58 -0.71
CA TYR A 151 -3.00 -7.72 -0.52
C TYR A 151 -3.30 -8.94 0.33
N TYR A 152 -4.13 -8.78 1.36
CA TYR A 152 -4.67 -9.93 2.09
C TYR A 152 -5.52 -10.81 1.18
N LEU A 153 -5.40 -12.13 1.35
CA LEU A 153 -6.31 -13.11 0.77
C LEU A 153 -7.44 -13.43 1.74
N GLN A 154 -8.41 -14.24 1.31
CA GLN A 154 -9.75 -14.36 1.89
C GLN A 154 -9.81 -14.58 3.41
N ASP A 155 -8.90 -15.38 3.97
CA ASP A 155 -8.82 -15.70 5.41
C ASP A 155 -7.78 -14.87 6.16
N GLU A 156 -7.10 -13.95 5.46
CA GLU A 156 -6.01 -13.12 5.96
C GLU A 156 -4.84 -13.90 6.57
N SER A 157 -4.78 -15.22 6.35
CA SER A 157 -3.63 -16.06 6.71
C SER A 157 -2.55 -15.98 5.62
N GLN A 158 -2.95 -15.61 4.40
CA GLN A 158 -2.08 -15.49 3.25
C GLN A 158 -2.19 -14.10 2.62
N CYS A 159 -1.15 -13.70 1.90
CA CYS A 159 -1.16 -12.49 1.09
C CYS A 159 -0.64 -12.73 -0.32
N ALA A 160 -1.11 -11.92 -1.27
CA ALA A 160 -0.51 -11.79 -2.59
C ALA A 160 0.40 -10.56 -2.60
N VAL A 161 1.61 -10.71 -3.14
CA VAL A 161 2.61 -9.64 -3.27
C VAL A 161 2.96 -9.48 -4.74
N SER A 162 2.91 -8.24 -5.24
CA SER A 162 3.43 -7.91 -6.55
C SER A 162 4.80 -7.25 -6.44
N TYR A 163 5.75 -7.77 -7.21
CA TYR A 163 7.09 -7.24 -7.35
C TYR A 163 7.27 -6.63 -8.74
N LEU A 164 7.98 -5.50 -8.80
CA LEU A 164 8.15 -4.70 -10.02
C LEU A 164 8.65 -5.55 -11.19
N TRP A 165 9.68 -6.37 -10.97
CA TRP A 165 10.30 -7.21 -11.99
C TRP A 165 10.12 -8.70 -11.76
N HIS A 166 9.62 -9.09 -10.59
CA HIS A 166 9.66 -10.46 -10.11
C HIS A 166 8.27 -11.10 -10.02
N GLY A 167 7.27 -10.46 -10.62
CA GLY A 167 5.95 -11.04 -10.76
C GLY A 167 5.09 -11.00 -9.50
N LEU A 168 4.21 -11.98 -9.39
CA LEU A 168 3.25 -12.19 -8.32
C LEU A 168 3.64 -13.40 -7.49
N TRP A 169 3.65 -13.17 -6.19
CA TRP A 169 3.96 -14.17 -5.19
C TRP A 169 2.77 -14.32 -4.26
N LYS A 170 2.55 -15.54 -3.82
CA LYS A 170 1.65 -15.85 -2.72
C LYS A 170 2.51 -16.16 -1.51
N VAL A 171 2.16 -15.61 -0.36
CA VAL A 171 2.93 -15.78 0.87
C VAL A 171 2.00 -16.19 2.00
N ASP A 172 2.43 -17.18 2.76
CA ASP A 172 1.82 -17.55 4.02
C ASP A 172 2.33 -16.64 5.15
N LEU A 173 1.42 -15.94 5.84
CA LEU A 173 1.78 -14.97 6.87
C LEU A 173 2.16 -15.63 8.20
N GLU A 174 1.79 -16.90 8.42
CA GLU A 174 2.10 -17.66 9.64
C GLU A 174 3.46 -18.34 9.52
N THR A 175 3.75 -18.99 8.39
CA THR A 175 5.01 -19.71 8.16
C THR A 175 6.08 -18.84 7.50
N GLY A 176 5.67 -17.83 6.73
CA GLY A 176 6.56 -17.03 5.88
C GLY A 176 6.94 -17.74 4.58
N GLU A 177 6.40 -18.93 4.33
CA GLU A 177 6.62 -19.65 3.08
C GLU A 177 6.00 -18.87 1.91
N SER A 178 6.66 -18.95 0.76
CA SER A 178 6.23 -18.20 -0.42
C SER A 178 6.28 -19.07 -1.67
N GLU A 179 5.32 -18.84 -2.54
CA GLU A 179 5.12 -19.55 -3.80
C GLU A 179 5.05 -18.53 -4.93
N TRP A 180 5.97 -18.65 -5.90
CA TRP A 180 5.91 -17.89 -7.13
C TRP A 180 4.73 -18.36 -7.97
N ASN A 181 3.83 -17.44 -8.33
CA ASN A 181 2.61 -17.77 -9.06
C ASN A 181 2.69 -17.37 -10.54
N TRP A 182 3.25 -16.20 -10.85
CA TRP A 182 3.29 -15.69 -12.21
C TRP A 182 4.31 -14.56 -12.34
N GLY A 183 4.94 -14.40 -13.50
CA GLY A 183 5.85 -13.29 -13.79
C GLY A 183 5.64 -12.77 -15.21
N PRO A 184 5.41 -11.46 -15.41
CA PRO A 184 5.42 -10.86 -16.74
C PRO A 184 6.86 -10.64 -17.23
N ASP A 185 7.05 -10.63 -18.55
CA ASP A 185 8.30 -10.17 -19.20
C ASP A 185 8.53 -8.66 -19.04
N GLN A 186 7.60 -7.95 -18.41
CA GLN A 186 7.56 -6.50 -18.26
C GLN A 186 7.35 -6.08 -16.81
N GLN A 187 7.65 -4.83 -16.51
CA GLN A 187 7.47 -4.28 -15.15
C GLN A 187 6.01 -4.23 -14.73
N ILE A 188 5.68 -4.75 -13.54
CA ILE A 188 4.39 -4.50 -12.87
C ILE A 188 4.42 -3.10 -12.25
N GLY A 189 3.82 -2.13 -12.93
CA GLY A 189 3.74 -0.76 -12.44
C GLY A 189 2.75 -0.60 -11.27
N THR A 190 1.63 -1.32 -11.33
CA THR A 190 0.62 -1.32 -10.26
C THR A 190 -0.22 -2.59 -10.33
N SER A 191 -0.79 -3.00 -9.22
CA SER A 191 -1.69 -4.14 -9.10
C SER A 191 -2.90 -3.79 -8.24
N THR A 192 -3.94 -4.61 -8.29
CA THR A 192 -5.09 -4.55 -7.39
C THR A 192 -5.75 -5.92 -7.31
N ILE A 193 -6.36 -6.22 -6.18
CA ILE A 193 -7.16 -7.42 -5.98
C ILE A 193 -8.66 -7.10 -6.04
N SER A 194 -9.47 -8.05 -6.51
CA SER A 194 -10.92 -7.97 -6.46
C SER A 194 -11.43 -8.09 -5.01
N PRO A 195 -12.60 -7.52 -4.68
CA PRO A 195 -13.13 -7.56 -3.30
C PRO A 195 -13.42 -8.96 -2.75
N ASP A 196 -13.63 -9.94 -3.64
CA ASP A 196 -13.82 -11.35 -3.29
C ASP A 196 -12.51 -12.15 -3.24
N CYS A 197 -11.37 -11.48 -3.43
CA CYS A 197 -10.02 -12.03 -3.47
C CYS A 197 -9.80 -13.12 -4.53
N ARG A 198 -10.69 -13.22 -5.55
CA ARG A 198 -10.61 -14.26 -6.60
C ARG A 198 -9.83 -13.83 -7.83
N SER A 199 -9.59 -12.54 -8.01
CA SER A 199 -8.92 -12.00 -9.20
C SER A 199 -7.91 -10.95 -8.79
N LEU A 200 -6.74 -10.99 -9.41
CA LEU A 200 -5.72 -9.97 -9.27
C LEU A 200 -5.45 -9.37 -10.65
N ALA A 201 -5.60 -8.06 -10.76
CA ALA A 201 -5.29 -7.33 -11.98
C ALA A 201 -3.93 -6.65 -11.80
N THR A 202 -3.04 -6.86 -12.77
CA THR A 202 -1.75 -6.18 -12.87
C THR A 202 -1.76 -5.28 -14.10
N LEU A 203 -1.17 -4.10 -13.98
CA LEU A 203 -0.85 -3.26 -15.12
C LEU A 203 0.65 -3.36 -15.36
N THR A 204 1.01 -3.94 -16.52
CA THR A 204 2.39 -4.01 -16.95
C THR A 204 2.73 -2.83 -17.84
N SER A 205 3.93 -2.28 -17.66
CA SER A 205 4.40 -1.19 -18.50
C SER A 205 5.00 -1.77 -19.77
N ALA A 206 4.27 -1.71 -20.89
CA ALA A 206 4.88 -1.86 -22.21
C ALA A 206 5.59 -0.55 -22.53
N LEU A 207 6.91 -0.53 -22.34
CA LEU A 207 7.73 0.62 -22.66
C LEU A 207 7.83 0.73 -24.20
N VAL A 208 6.81 1.31 -24.85
CA VAL A 208 6.94 1.80 -26.22
C VAL A 208 7.62 3.17 -26.13
N LEU A 209 8.95 3.15 -25.99
CA LEU A 209 9.78 4.30 -26.34
C LEU A 209 9.80 4.40 -27.87
N THR A 210 8.81 5.06 -28.46
CA THR A 210 8.97 5.66 -29.78
C THR A 210 8.82 7.17 -29.66
N GLY A 211 9.97 7.84 -29.58
CA GLY A 211 10.22 9.16 -30.15
C GLY A 211 9.35 10.32 -29.68
N LEU A 212 9.87 11.07 -28.70
CA LEU A 212 9.72 12.52 -28.69
C LEU A 212 11.12 13.12 -28.62
N THR A 213 11.74 13.25 -29.79
CA THR A 213 12.71 14.30 -30.11
C THR A 213 11.94 15.53 -30.56
#